data_AF-A0A090T2J4-F1
#
_entry.id   AF-A0A090T2J4-F1
#
_cell.length_a   1.000
_cell.length_b   1.000
_cell.length_c   1.000
_cell.angle_alpha   90.00
_cell.angle_beta   90.00
_cell.angle_gamma   90.00
#
_symmetry.space_group_name_H-M   'P 1'
#
loop_
_entity.id
_entity.type
_entity.pdbx_description
1 polymer ?
#
loop_
_entity_poly.entity_id
_entity_poly.type
_entity_poly.pdbx_seq_one_letter_code
_entity_poly.pdbx_strand_id
1 'polypeptide(L)'
;MWPVCRGGLDNLIGTISSKVLLDEYSDLSIGRLVKLLRKPRFVPESMKGLSLLSYMQQTSSEMTFLVDEYGDIQGLVTHHDLLTSIAGELAMTTQHIWARKCKDGSWQLDGLIPIAVFKSKLNISELEGESSEGFQTLNGFLTWLSGRLPEEGEAIYYQRFVFEVTSVKNNRITQVKVHEVVFEQEEEH
;
A
#
# COMPACT_ATOMS: atom_id res chain seq x y z
N MET A 1 -1.94 18.50 2.89
CA MET A 1 -1.92 19.83 2.23
C MET A 1 -3.02 19.83 1.17
N TRP A 2 -3.63 20.98 0.87
CA TRP A 2 -4.72 21.10 -0.10
C TRP A 2 -4.43 22.21 -1.11
N PRO A 3 -4.69 21.98 -2.41
CA PRO A 3 -4.71 23.05 -3.42
C PRO A 3 -5.94 23.93 -3.23
N VAL A 4 -5.76 25.25 -3.37
CA VAL A 4 -6.83 26.23 -3.36
C VAL A 4 -6.92 26.86 -4.74
N CYS A 5 -8.06 26.67 -5.40
CA CYS A 5 -8.24 27.01 -6.79
C CYS A 5 -9.49 27.86 -7.00
N ARG A 6 -9.56 28.58 -8.12
CA ARG A 6 -10.78 29.27 -8.57
C ARG A 6 -11.42 28.51 -9.72
N GLY A 7 -12.46 27.74 -9.44
CA GLY A 7 -13.24 27.00 -10.44
C GLY A 7 -12.60 25.67 -10.87
N GLY A 8 -11.28 25.57 -10.94
CA GLY A 8 -10.56 24.34 -11.31
C GLY A 8 -9.05 24.47 -11.13
N LEU A 9 -8.34 23.35 -11.29
CA LEU A 9 -6.88 23.27 -11.06
C LEU A 9 -6.09 24.20 -12.00
N ASP A 10 -6.61 24.45 -13.21
CA ASP A 10 -6.09 25.42 -14.20
C ASP A 10 -5.94 26.83 -13.62
N ASN A 11 -6.66 27.15 -12.54
CA ASN A 11 -6.60 28.41 -11.83
C ASN A 11 -6.23 28.20 -10.36
N LEU A 12 -5.07 27.59 -10.15
CA LEU A 12 -4.47 27.37 -8.85
C LEU A 12 -3.99 28.69 -8.22
N ILE A 13 -4.55 29.03 -7.07
CA ILE A 13 -4.22 30.24 -6.31
C ILE A 13 -3.05 29.98 -5.35
N GLY A 14 -3.04 28.81 -4.72
CA GLY A 14 -1.98 28.39 -3.81
C GLY A 14 -2.32 27.14 -3.03
N THR A 15 -1.60 26.91 -1.94
CA THR A 15 -1.79 25.72 -1.11
C THR A 15 -1.92 26.04 0.37
N ILE A 16 -2.60 25.17 1.10
CA ILE A 16 -2.78 25.32 2.55
C ILE A 16 -2.76 23.97 3.27
N SER A 17 -2.20 23.91 4.47
CA SER A 17 -2.23 22.67 5.27
C SER A 17 -3.54 22.59 6.05
N SER A 18 -4.05 21.36 6.26
CA SER A 18 -5.24 21.13 7.09
C SER A 18 -5.05 21.67 8.51
N LYS A 19 -3.81 21.59 9.03
CA LYS A 19 -3.47 22.12 10.35
C LYS A 19 -3.74 23.62 10.45
N VAL A 20 -3.26 24.40 9.48
CA VAL A 20 -3.48 25.85 9.46
C VAL A 20 -4.97 26.18 9.34
N LEU A 21 -5.73 25.42 8.55
CA LEU A 21 -7.18 25.59 8.45
C LEU A 21 -7.89 25.32 9.79
N LEU A 22 -7.46 24.29 10.52
CA LEU A 22 -8.01 23.96 11.84
C LEU A 22 -7.65 25.00 12.89
N ASP A 23 -6.40 25.47 12.90
CA ASP A 23 -5.91 26.48 13.85
C ASP A 23 -6.65 27.82 13.69
N GLU A 24 -7.10 28.15 12.48
CA GLU A 24 -7.76 29.42 12.13
C GLU A 24 -9.28 29.26 11.91
N TYR A 25 -9.86 28.10 12.23
CA TYR A 25 -11.24 27.74 11.88
C TYR A 25 -12.28 28.77 12.36
N SER A 26 -12.14 29.28 13.58
CA SER A 26 -13.09 30.19 14.21
C SER A 26 -13.20 31.55 13.52
N ASP A 27 -12.11 32.02 12.91
CA ASP A 27 -12.00 33.33 12.24
C ASP A 27 -11.85 33.20 10.71
N LEU A 28 -12.17 32.01 10.19
CA LEU A 28 -11.93 31.70 8.79
C LEU A 28 -12.85 32.54 7.89
N SER A 29 -12.23 33.40 7.10
CA SER A 29 -12.87 34.18 6.05
C SER A 29 -12.09 34.03 4.75
N ILE A 30 -12.69 34.34 3.60
CA ILE A 30 -11.99 34.29 2.30
C ILE A 30 -10.72 35.17 2.36
N GLY A 31 -10.83 36.37 2.93
CA GLY A 31 -9.69 37.29 3.07
C GLY A 31 -8.59 36.75 3.98
N ARG A 32 -8.94 36.03 5.05
CA ARG A 32 -7.95 35.37 5.93
C ARG A 32 -7.32 34.17 5.23
N LEU A 33 -8.13 33.34 4.58
CA LEU A 33 -7.69 32.18 3.82
C LEU A 33 -6.62 32.56 2.78
N VAL A 34 -6.88 33.58 1.96
CA VAL A 34 -5.94 34.06 0.94
C VAL A 34 -4.59 34.47 1.54
N LYS A 35 -4.58 35.05 2.74
CA LYS A 35 -3.34 35.43 3.45
C LYS A 35 -2.56 34.24 4.01
N LEU A 36 -3.23 33.11 4.24
CA LEU A 36 -2.64 31.88 4.77
C LEU A 36 -2.10 30.96 3.67
N LEU A 37 -2.42 31.25 2.40
CA LEU A 37 -1.95 30.44 1.28
C LEU A 37 -0.43 30.52 1.14
N ARG A 38 0.17 29.36 0.90
CA ARG A 38 1.56 29.23 0.46
C ARG A 38 1.61 29.21 -1.06
N LYS A 39 2.71 29.73 -1.60
CA LYS A 39 2.96 29.71 -3.04
C LYS A 39 3.07 28.26 -3.53
N PRO A 40 2.36 27.88 -4.60
CA PRO A 40 2.49 26.55 -5.18
C PRO A 40 3.87 26.38 -5.83
N ARG A 41 4.36 25.14 -5.81
CA ARG A 41 5.65 24.75 -6.39
C ARG A 41 5.39 23.95 -7.64
N PHE A 42 6.05 24.29 -8.73
CA PHE A 42 5.90 23.63 -10.02
C PHE A 42 7.22 23.03 -10.47
N VAL A 43 7.15 21.85 -11.06
CA VAL A 43 8.28 21.16 -11.68
C VAL A 43 7.83 20.50 -12.99
N PRO A 44 8.72 20.34 -13.97
CA PRO A 44 8.40 19.61 -15.19
C PRO A 44 8.02 18.16 -14.87
N GLU A 45 7.01 17.62 -15.56
CA GLU A 45 6.63 16.19 -15.41
C GLU A 45 7.77 15.23 -15.78
N SER A 46 8.71 15.68 -16.60
CA SER A 46 9.92 14.94 -17.00
C SER A 46 10.99 14.83 -15.90
N MET A 47 10.81 15.47 -14.75
CA MET A 47 11.77 15.42 -13.64
C MET A 47 11.81 14.03 -13.00
N LYS A 48 13.03 13.45 -12.88
CA LYS A 48 13.23 12.13 -12.26
C LYS A 48 12.85 12.13 -10.76
N GLY A 49 12.27 11.03 -10.29
CA GLY A 49 11.74 10.89 -8.91
C GLY A 49 12.74 11.21 -7.79
N LEU A 50 13.99 10.73 -7.86
CA LEU A 50 15.01 11.04 -6.85
C LEU A 50 15.42 12.52 -6.84
N SER A 51 15.48 13.14 -8.04
CA SER A 51 15.77 14.56 -8.18
C SER A 51 14.62 15.41 -7.63
N LEU A 52 13.38 14.98 -7.89
CA LEU A 52 12.18 15.59 -7.36
C LEU A 52 12.12 15.47 -5.82
N LEU A 53 12.42 14.29 -5.25
CA LEU A 53 12.49 14.11 -3.80
C LEU A 53 13.52 15.05 -3.17
N SER A 54 14.71 15.14 -3.78
CA SER A 54 15.77 16.04 -3.32
C SER A 54 15.34 17.52 -3.38
N TYR A 55 14.66 17.92 -4.46
CA TYR A 55 14.11 19.26 -4.61
C TYR A 55 13.05 19.55 -3.53
N MET A 56 12.13 18.62 -3.27
CA MET A 56 11.08 18.78 -2.27
C MET A 56 11.64 18.89 -0.85
N GLN A 57 12.69 18.12 -0.54
CA GLN A 57 13.43 18.22 0.73
C GLN A 57 14.11 19.58 0.89
N GLN A 58 14.87 20.03 -0.12
CA GLN A 58 15.56 21.33 -0.08
C GLN A 58 14.60 22.51 0.05
N THR A 59 13.43 22.40 -0.59
CA THR A 59 12.43 23.46 -0.61
C THR A 59 11.41 23.39 0.52
N SER A 60 11.51 22.36 1.37
CA SER A 60 10.53 22.03 2.42
C SER A 60 9.08 22.02 1.89
N SER A 61 8.89 21.51 0.67
CA SER A 61 7.60 21.52 -0.03
C SER A 61 6.88 20.18 0.16
N GLU A 62 5.76 20.16 0.90
CA GLU A 62 5.02 18.91 1.13
C GLU A 62 4.26 18.39 -0.11
N MET A 63 4.02 19.26 -1.10
CA MET A 63 3.28 19.01 -2.34
C MET A 63 3.89 19.84 -3.46
N THR A 64 3.99 19.24 -4.64
CA THR A 64 4.49 19.87 -5.86
C THR A 64 3.55 19.55 -7.01
N PHE A 65 3.34 20.50 -7.92
CA PHE A 65 2.53 20.35 -9.12
C PHE A 65 3.42 20.03 -10.32
N LEU A 66 3.02 19.02 -11.09
CA LEU A 66 3.70 18.62 -12.32
C LEU A 66 3.10 19.41 -13.47
N VAL A 67 3.96 20.01 -14.30
CA VAL A 67 3.55 20.76 -15.48
C VAL A 67 4.21 20.23 -16.75
N ASP A 68 3.51 20.39 -17.86
CA ASP A 68 4.06 20.17 -19.20
C ASP A 68 4.84 21.40 -19.72
N GLU A 69 5.25 21.36 -20.99
CA GLU A 69 5.98 22.43 -21.65
C GLU A 69 5.15 23.71 -21.88
N TYR A 70 3.83 23.60 -21.88
CA TYR A 70 2.90 24.71 -22.06
C TYR A 70 2.51 25.35 -20.73
N GLY A 71 2.87 24.70 -19.61
CA GLY A 71 2.61 25.16 -18.24
C GLY A 71 1.31 24.62 -17.66
N ASP A 72 0.64 23.69 -18.36
CA ASP A 72 -0.59 23.08 -17.88
C ASP A 72 -0.28 22.05 -16.80
N ILE A 73 -1.12 22.02 -15.75
CA ILE A 73 -0.94 21.12 -14.61
C ILE A 73 -1.41 19.73 -15.00
N GLN A 74 -0.46 18.79 -15.12
CA GLN A 74 -0.72 17.39 -15.41
C GLN A 74 -1.07 16.59 -14.15
N GLY A 75 -0.64 17.07 -12.98
CA GLY A 75 -0.95 16.44 -11.71
C GLY A 75 -0.23 17.05 -10.51
N LEU A 76 -0.26 16.34 -9.39
CA LEU A 76 0.47 16.70 -8.18
C LEU A 76 1.14 15.48 -7.57
N VAL A 77 2.17 15.72 -6.77
CA VAL A 77 2.95 14.69 -6.09
C VAL A 77 3.32 15.12 -4.68
N THR A 78 3.30 14.18 -3.75
CA THR A 78 3.70 14.40 -2.36
C THR A 78 4.94 13.56 -2.00
N HIS A 79 5.57 13.87 -0.85
CA HIS A 79 6.63 13.02 -0.31
C HIS A 79 6.17 11.58 -0.09
N HIS A 80 4.92 11.38 0.32
CA HIS A 80 4.35 10.06 0.55
C HIS A 80 4.33 9.22 -0.73
N ASP A 81 3.94 9.83 -1.85
CA ASP A 81 3.85 9.13 -3.14
C ASP A 81 5.25 8.71 -3.63
N LEU A 82 6.23 9.62 -3.52
CA LEU A 82 7.61 9.33 -3.89
C LEU A 82 8.23 8.24 -3.01
N LEU A 83 8.05 8.32 -1.69
CA LEU A 83 8.61 7.33 -0.76
C LEU A 83 7.94 5.96 -0.93
N THR A 84 6.62 5.92 -1.13
CA THR A 84 5.89 4.67 -1.36
C THR A 84 6.30 4.02 -2.68
N SER A 85 6.50 4.83 -3.73
CA SER A 85 6.99 4.33 -5.02
C SER A 85 8.41 3.76 -4.91
N ILE A 86 9.34 4.47 -4.25
CA ILE A 86 10.70 4.01 -4.02
C ILE A 86 10.71 2.74 -3.15
N ALA A 87 9.96 2.71 -2.05
CA ALA A 87 9.88 1.56 -1.17
C ALA A 87 9.30 0.33 -1.89
N GLY A 88 8.28 0.53 -2.74
CA GLY A 88 7.73 -0.53 -3.59
C GLY A 88 8.74 -1.09 -4.58
N GLU A 89 9.48 -0.22 -5.27
CA GLU A 89 10.54 -0.63 -6.22
C GLU A 89 11.69 -1.38 -5.52
N LEU A 90 12.09 -0.94 -4.33
CA LEU A 90 13.09 -1.63 -3.50
C LEU A 90 12.61 -3.00 -3.04
N ALA A 91 11.34 -3.13 -2.64
CA ALA A 91 10.73 -4.42 -2.30
C ALA A 91 10.69 -5.39 -3.49
N MET A 92 10.51 -4.87 -4.72
CA MET A 92 10.60 -5.67 -5.94
C MET A 92 12.05 -6.05 -6.32
N THR A 93 13.02 -5.18 -6.00
CA THR A 93 14.44 -5.38 -6.32
C THR A 93 15.11 -6.41 -5.42
N THR A 94 14.71 -6.49 -4.15
CA THR A 94 15.07 -7.63 -3.32
C THR A 94 14.28 -8.84 -3.80
N GLN A 95 14.96 -9.86 -4.32
CA GLN A 95 14.38 -11.20 -4.47
C GLN A 95 14.09 -11.82 -3.09
N HIS A 96 13.23 -11.20 -2.29
CA HIS A 96 12.51 -11.91 -1.26
C HIS A 96 11.59 -12.87 -2.02
N ILE A 97 11.99 -14.13 -2.07
CA ILE A 97 11.16 -15.20 -2.60
C ILE A 97 10.01 -15.37 -1.61
N TRP A 98 9.00 -14.51 -1.69
CA TRP A 98 7.80 -14.58 -0.85
C TRP A 98 7.07 -15.92 -1.00
N ALA A 99 7.25 -16.58 -2.15
CA ALA A 99 6.63 -17.84 -2.47
C ALA A 99 7.62 -18.72 -3.24
N ARG A 100 7.93 -19.89 -2.68
CA ARG A 100 8.73 -20.94 -3.33
C ARG A 100 7.87 -22.16 -3.54
N LYS A 101 7.82 -22.68 -4.76
CA LYS A 101 7.15 -23.95 -5.05
C LYS A 101 8.05 -25.12 -4.63
N CYS A 102 7.48 -26.04 -3.85
CA CYS A 102 8.13 -27.27 -3.42
C CYS A 102 8.00 -28.35 -4.50
N LYS A 103 8.84 -29.40 -4.41
CA LYS A 103 8.84 -30.51 -5.37
C LYS A 103 7.55 -31.33 -5.34
N ASP A 104 6.89 -31.37 -4.18
CA ASP A 104 5.61 -32.05 -3.95
C ASP A 104 4.40 -31.24 -4.46
N GLY A 105 4.61 -30.10 -5.11
CA GLY A 105 3.55 -29.22 -5.61
C GLY A 105 3.03 -28.21 -4.60
N SER A 106 3.40 -28.34 -3.31
CA SER A 106 3.04 -27.37 -2.26
C SER A 106 3.80 -26.05 -2.43
N TRP A 107 3.36 -25.03 -1.72
CA TRP A 107 4.02 -23.73 -1.65
C TRP A 107 4.62 -23.50 -0.27
N GLN A 108 5.85 -23.00 -0.22
CA GLN A 108 6.43 -22.39 0.97
C GLN A 108 6.29 -20.87 0.84
N LEU A 109 5.53 -20.25 1.74
CA LEU A 109 5.21 -18.83 1.71
C LEU A 109 5.80 -18.10 2.91
N ASP A 110 6.29 -16.88 2.68
CA ASP A 110 6.67 -15.94 3.73
C ASP A 110 5.41 -15.37 4.40
N GLY A 111 5.37 -15.31 5.73
CA GLY A 111 4.22 -14.76 6.45
C GLY A 111 3.95 -13.27 6.15
N LEU A 112 4.93 -12.52 5.64
CA LEU A 112 4.77 -11.14 5.20
C LEU A 112 4.40 -10.99 3.72
N ILE A 113 4.19 -12.08 2.97
CA ILE A 113 3.73 -12.00 1.59
C ILE A 113 2.47 -11.10 1.51
N PRO A 114 2.47 -10.07 0.64
CA PRO A 114 1.29 -9.22 0.46
C PRO A 114 0.10 -10.03 -0.06
N ILE A 115 -1.12 -9.72 0.40
CA ILE A 115 -2.34 -10.45 0.01
C ILE A 115 -2.53 -10.51 -1.51
N ALA A 116 -2.27 -9.41 -2.22
CA ALA A 116 -2.38 -9.38 -3.68
C ALA A 116 -1.46 -10.42 -4.36
N VAL A 117 -0.23 -10.59 -3.86
CA VAL A 117 0.73 -11.55 -4.40
C VAL A 117 0.34 -12.97 -4.01
N PHE A 118 -0.03 -13.17 -2.75
CA PHE A 118 -0.52 -14.43 -2.21
C PHE A 118 -1.70 -14.98 -3.03
N LYS A 119 -2.74 -14.18 -3.24
CA LYS A 119 -3.91 -14.52 -4.05
C LYS A 119 -3.53 -14.91 -5.47
N SER A 120 -2.65 -14.14 -6.11
CA SER A 120 -2.16 -14.43 -7.45
C SER A 120 -1.42 -15.78 -7.52
N LYS A 121 -0.59 -16.10 -6.51
CA LYS A 121 0.17 -17.37 -6.49
C LYS A 121 -0.70 -18.61 -6.31
N LEU A 122 -1.77 -18.51 -5.53
CA LEU A 122 -2.70 -19.61 -5.27
C LEU A 122 -3.95 -19.59 -6.15
N ASN A 123 -4.06 -18.62 -7.06
CA ASN A 123 -5.24 -18.40 -7.89
C ASN A 123 -6.53 -18.32 -7.04
N ILE A 124 -6.50 -17.46 -6.03
CA ILE A 124 -7.64 -17.14 -5.16
C ILE A 124 -8.23 -15.81 -5.62
N SER A 125 -9.53 -15.78 -5.92
CA SER A 125 -10.20 -14.56 -6.38
C SER A 125 -10.45 -13.58 -5.24
N GLU A 126 -10.97 -14.09 -4.12
CA GLU A 126 -11.43 -13.28 -2.98
C GLU A 126 -11.12 -13.99 -1.66
N LEU A 127 -10.80 -13.19 -0.64
CA LEU A 127 -10.65 -13.64 0.75
C LEU A 127 -11.76 -13.00 1.59
N GLU A 128 -12.33 -13.80 2.49
CA GLU A 128 -13.26 -13.30 3.50
C GLU A 128 -12.56 -12.25 4.36
N GLY A 129 -13.27 -11.15 4.65
CA GLY A 129 -12.76 -10.05 5.47
C GLY A 129 -11.76 -9.11 4.77
N GLU A 130 -11.39 -9.34 3.49
CA GLU A 130 -10.39 -8.52 2.79
C GLU A 130 -10.76 -7.03 2.75
N SER A 131 -12.05 -6.71 2.57
CA SER A 131 -12.54 -5.34 2.53
C SER A 131 -12.88 -4.72 3.90
N SER A 132 -13.14 -5.54 4.93
CA SER A 132 -13.63 -5.06 6.24
C SER A 132 -12.57 -5.07 7.34
N GLU A 133 -11.61 -5.99 7.29
CA GLU A 133 -10.73 -6.31 8.43
C GLU A 133 -9.33 -5.71 8.29
N GLY A 134 -8.97 -5.22 7.09
CA GLY A 134 -7.76 -4.43 6.87
C GLY A 134 -6.44 -5.20 6.93
N PHE A 135 -6.44 -6.54 6.95
CA PHE A 135 -5.21 -7.33 6.85
C PHE A 135 -4.54 -7.13 5.48
N GLN A 136 -3.20 -7.04 5.47
CA GLN A 136 -2.41 -6.75 4.26
C GLN A 136 -1.43 -7.87 3.90
N THR A 137 -1.23 -8.85 4.78
CA THR A 137 -0.27 -9.95 4.61
C THR A 137 -0.87 -11.30 5.03
N LEU A 138 -0.23 -12.41 4.61
CA LEU A 138 -0.65 -13.77 4.99
C LEU A 138 -0.71 -13.97 6.51
N ASN A 139 0.26 -13.45 7.27
CA ASN A 139 0.25 -13.51 8.73
C ASN A 139 -1.01 -12.83 9.30
N GLY A 140 -1.34 -11.64 8.80
CA GLY A 140 -2.53 -10.91 9.25
C GLY A 140 -3.81 -11.69 8.94
N PHE A 141 -3.91 -12.21 7.72
CA PHE A 141 -5.05 -13.03 7.30
C PHE A 141 -5.22 -14.29 8.15
N LEU A 142 -4.17 -15.09 8.34
CA LEU A 142 -4.25 -16.33 9.14
C LEU A 142 -4.52 -16.06 10.62
N THR A 143 -3.95 -14.99 11.19
CA THR A 143 -4.22 -14.58 12.58
C THR A 143 -5.68 -14.17 12.77
N TRP A 144 -6.22 -13.40 11.82
CA TRP A 144 -7.62 -13.00 11.82
C TRP A 144 -8.54 -14.21 11.68
N LEU A 145 -8.26 -15.08 10.70
CA LEU A 145 -9.06 -16.27 10.42
C LEU A 145 -9.12 -17.22 11.62
N SER A 146 -8.00 -17.39 12.33
CA SER A 146 -7.91 -18.20 13.55
C SER A 146 -8.40 -17.49 14.81
N GLY A 147 -8.66 -16.18 14.76
CA GLY A 147 -9.01 -15.34 15.92
C GLY A 147 -7.88 -15.16 16.96
N ARG A 148 -6.70 -15.72 16.69
CA ARG A 148 -5.48 -15.64 17.52
C ARG A 148 -4.26 -15.88 16.64
N LEU A 149 -3.07 -15.64 17.19
CA LEU A 149 -1.84 -16.08 16.55
C LEU A 149 -1.79 -17.62 16.55
N PRO A 150 -1.73 -18.28 15.39
CA PRO A 150 -1.54 -19.72 15.27
C PRO A 150 -0.19 -20.18 15.83
N GLU A 151 -0.12 -21.41 16.33
CA GLU A 151 1.11 -22.01 16.82
C GLU A 151 1.91 -22.66 15.67
N GLU A 152 3.21 -22.88 15.90
CA GLU A 152 4.03 -23.63 14.95
C GLU A 152 3.58 -25.10 14.90
N GLY A 153 3.38 -25.63 13.69
CA GLY A 153 2.79 -26.94 13.41
C GLY A 153 1.26 -26.93 13.26
N GLU A 154 0.60 -25.81 13.52
CA GLU A 154 -0.85 -25.71 13.38
C GLU A 154 -1.29 -25.68 11.91
N ALA A 155 -2.36 -26.41 11.58
CA ALA A 155 -2.95 -26.45 10.25
C ALA A 155 -4.31 -25.72 10.22
N ILE A 156 -4.44 -24.75 9.32
CA ILE A 156 -5.65 -23.94 9.14
C ILE A 156 -6.25 -24.29 7.79
N TYR A 157 -7.53 -24.67 7.78
CA TYR A 157 -8.25 -25.01 6.57
C TYR A 157 -9.02 -23.80 6.08
N TYR A 158 -8.81 -23.43 4.82
CA TYR A 158 -9.53 -22.32 4.21
C TYR A 158 -9.73 -22.54 2.72
N GLN A 159 -11.00 -22.48 2.29
CA GLN A 159 -11.43 -22.87 0.94
C GLN A 159 -10.86 -24.27 0.60
N ARG A 160 -10.11 -24.38 -0.50
CA ARG A 160 -9.48 -25.61 -0.99
C ARG A 160 -8.05 -25.82 -0.49
N PHE A 161 -7.57 -24.99 0.42
CA PHE A 161 -6.17 -25.00 0.86
C PHE A 161 -6.03 -25.33 2.34
N VAL A 162 -4.94 -26.02 2.66
CA VAL A 162 -4.44 -26.22 4.03
C VAL A 162 -3.21 -25.37 4.22
N PHE A 163 -3.23 -24.51 5.23
CA PHE A 163 -2.14 -23.64 5.63
C PHE A 163 -1.49 -24.20 6.88
N GLU A 164 -0.32 -24.80 6.73
CA GLU A 164 0.49 -25.32 7.83
C GLU A 164 1.51 -24.27 8.28
N VAL A 165 1.43 -23.85 9.53
CA VAL A 165 2.29 -22.81 10.10
C VAL A 165 3.64 -23.42 10.46
N THR A 166 4.60 -23.33 9.55
CA THR A 166 5.92 -23.96 9.72
C THR A 166 6.91 -23.18 10.59
N SER A 167 6.70 -21.88 10.81
CA SER A 167 7.55 -21.13 11.75
C SER A 167 6.90 -19.86 12.28
N VAL A 168 6.94 -19.69 13.60
CA VAL A 168 6.50 -18.46 14.30
C VAL A 168 7.69 -17.84 15.04
N LYS A 169 7.95 -16.55 14.83
CA LYS A 169 9.02 -15.81 15.52
C LYS A 169 8.54 -14.41 15.90
N ASN A 170 8.94 -13.94 17.08
CA ASN A 170 8.61 -12.61 17.59
C ASN A 170 7.10 -12.29 17.48
N ASN A 171 6.26 -13.24 17.92
CA ASN A 171 4.80 -13.12 17.89
C ASN A 171 4.21 -12.91 16.47
N ARG A 172 4.82 -13.54 15.46
CA ARG A 172 4.43 -13.43 14.06
C ARG A 172 4.70 -14.72 13.31
N ILE A 173 3.76 -15.14 12.46
CA ILE A 173 4.00 -16.20 11.49
C ILE A 173 5.05 -15.70 10.48
N THR A 174 6.13 -16.46 10.34
CA THR A 174 7.21 -16.13 9.40
C THR A 174 7.22 -17.03 8.18
N GLN A 175 6.72 -18.25 8.29
CA GLN A 175 6.72 -19.23 7.21
C GLN A 175 5.49 -20.13 7.27
N VAL A 176 4.85 -20.34 6.12
CA VAL A 176 3.65 -21.19 5.98
C VAL A 176 3.84 -22.13 4.80
N LYS A 177 3.59 -23.43 5.00
CA LYS A 177 3.48 -24.40 3.91
C LYS A 177 2.01 -24.50 3.50
N VAL A 178 1.73 -24.41 2.21
CA VAL A 178 0.35 -24.46 1.67
C VAL A 178 0.22 -25.57 0.65
N HIS A 179 -0.81 -26.38 0.79
CA HIS A 179 -1.17 -27.41 -0.19
C HIS A 179 -2.68 -27.43 -0.43
N GLU A 180 -3.08 -27.90 -1.61
CA GLU A 180 -4.48 -28.00 -2.01
C GLU A 180 -5.06 -29.35 -1.53
N VAL A 181 -6.29 -29.34 -1.01
CA VAL A 181 -7.00 -30.57 -0.63
C VAL A 181 -7.61 -31.16 -1.88
N VAL A 182 -7.12 -32.33 -2.31
CA VAL A 182 -7.78 -33.13 -3.35
C VAL A 182 -8.81 -34.00 -2.65
N PHE A 183 -10.10 -33.69 -2.83
CA PHE A 183 -11.16 -34.61 -2.47
C PHE A 183 -11.27 -35.65 -3.60
N GLU A 184 -10.77 -36.86 -3.39
CA GLU A 184 -11.15 -37.99 -4.23
C GLU A 184 -12.64 -38.26 -3.98
N GLN A 185 -13.47 -38.08 -5.02
CA GLN A 185 -14.84 -38.56 -5.00
C GLN A 185 -14.76 -40.08 -5.01
N GLU A 186 -15.15 -40.74 -3.91
CA GLU A 186 -15.50 -42.16 -3.97
C GLU A 186 -16.65 -42.29 -4.97
N GLU A 187 -16.38 -42.89 -6.13
CA GLU A 187 -17.42 -43.36 -7.06
C GLU A 187 -18.28 -44.39 -6.29
N GLU A 188 -19.46 -43.99 -5.86
CA GLU A 188 -20.49 -44.92 -5.40
C GLU A 188 -20.85 -45.84 -6.57
N HIS A 189 -20.56 -47.12 -6.37
CA HIS A 189 -20.58 -48.19 -7.36
C HIS A 189 -21.96 -48.84 -7.54
#